data_AF-A0A842X836-F1
#
_entry.id   AF-A0A842X836-F1
#
_cell.length_a   1.000
_cell.length_b   1.000
_cell.length_c   1.000
_cell.angle_alpha   90.00
_cell.angle_beta   90.00
_cell.angle_gamma   90.00
#
_symmetry.space_group_name_H-M   'P 1'
#
loop_
_entity.id
_entity.type
_entity.pdbx_description
1 polymer ?
#
loop_
_entity_poly.entity_id
_entity_poly.type
_entity_poly.pdbx_seq_one_letter_code
_entity_poly.pdbx_strand_id
1 'polypeptide(L)'
;MREKCPVCGNDTLETNIREEDVQYFGRMLIMSTFCTSCGYRHNDVILVDQKDPVKITFVASGEEDLKVRVIRSSYASIRIPEIGVSIDPVTSGESFVSNVEGLLFRVINIMSQLLRDSPENREEILERLKMIGRMRNGLERITIIIEDPTGNSAIVSERARVERGKFNTR
;
A
#
# COMPACT_ATOMS: atom_id res chain seq x y z
N MET A 1 26.70 4.14 -18.36
CA MET A 1 26.72 5.61 -18.49
C MET A 1 26.48 6.16 -17.09
N ARG A 2 27.35 7.02 -16.56
CA ARG A 2 27.14 7.63 -15.23
C ARG A 2 26.23 8.83 -15.40
N GLU A 3 25.23 8.93 -14.54
CA GLU A 3 24.25 10.01 -14.57
C GLU A 3 24.61 11.10 -13.57
N LYS A 4 24.02 12.28 -13.76
CA LYS A 4 24.23 13.43 -12.90
C LYS A 4 23.50 13.24 -11.58
N CYS A 5 24.22 13.40 -10.47
CA CYS A 5 23.61 13.29 -9.16
C CYS A 5 22.65 14.47 -8.89
N PRO A 6 21.40 14.22 -8.47
CA PRO A 6 20.46 15.30 -8.17
C PRO A 6 20.83 16.11 -6.91
N VAL A 7 21.73 15.56 -6.08
CA VAL A 7 22.17 16.20 -4.83
C VAL A 7 23.44 17.00 -5.01
N CYS A 8 24.49 16.42 -5.59
CA CYS A 8 25.80 17.10 -5.72
C CYS A 8 26.12 17.58 -7.14
N GLY A 9 25.31 17.23 -8.15
CA GLY A 9 25.51 17.66 -9.53
C GLY A 9 26.66 16.98 -10.27
N ASN A 10 27.39 16.05 -9.65
CA ASN A 10 28.50 15.33 -10.28
C ASN A 10 28.01 14.10 -11.07
N ASP A 11 28.67 13.76 -12.17
CA ASP A 11 28.40 12.57 -13.01
C ASP A 11 28.95 11.28 -12.37
N THR A 12 28.45 10.98 -11.18
CA THR A 12 28.95 9.93 -10.27
C THR A 12 27.85 9.00 -9.78
N LEU A 13 26.66 9.11 -10.37
CA LEU A 13 25.52 8.26 -10.09
C LEU A 13 25.68 6.92 -10.81
N GLU A 14 25.59 5.84 -10.06
CA GLU A 14 25.59 4.46 -10.55
C GLU A 14 24.28 3.79 -10.16
N THR A 15 23.65 3.13 -11.13
CA THR A 15 22.37 2.43 -10.93
C THR A 15 22.57 0.95 -11.24
N ASN A 16 22.25 0.11 -10.26
CA ASN A 16 22.20 -1.34 -10.42
C ASN A 16 20.74 -1.77 -10.54
N ILE A 17 20.41 -2.53 -11.59
CA ILE A 17 19.08 -3.11 -11.78
C ILE A 17 19.21 -4.62 -11.63
N ARG A 18 18.36 -5.22 -10.82
CA ARG A 18 18.22 -6.67 -10.68
C ARG A 18 16.78 -7.07 -10.89
N GLU A 19 16.56 -8.12 -11.67
CA GLU A 19 15.26 -8.75 -11.79
C GLU A 19 15.15 -9.85 -10.74
N GLU A 20 14.07 -9.84 -9.98
CA GLU A 20 13.75 -10.83 -8.96
C GLU A 20 12.31 -11.31 -9.16
N ASP A 21 12.06 -12.60 -8.93
CA ASP A 21 10.71 -13.17 -8.88
C ASP A 21 10.28 -13.28 -7.41
N VAL A 22 9.40 -12.36 -6.98
CA VAL A 22 8.98 -12.24 -5.59
C VAL A 22 7.57 -12.78 -5.43
N GLN A 23 7.37 -13.59 -4.39
CA GLN A 23 6.06 -14.15 -4.07
C GLN A 23 4.98 -13.05 -4.04
N TYR A 24 3.86 -13.31 -4.70
CA TYR A 24 2.70 -12.42 -4.88
C TYR A 24 2.90 -11.23 -5.84
N PHE A 25 4.10 -10.66 -5.93
CA PHE A 25 4.38 -9.56 -6.86
C PHE A 25 4.81 -10.03 -8.25
N GLY A 26 5.27 -11.28 -8.38
CA GLY A 26 5.81 -11.81 -9.63
C GLY A 26 7.15 -11.17 -9.95
N ARG A 27 7.42 -10.98 -11.24
CA ARG A 27 8.70 -10.41 -11.68
C ARG A 27 8.75 -8.92 -11.40
N MET A 28 9.77 -8.51 -10.67
CA MET A 28 10.03 -7.13 -10.32
C MET A 28 11.48 -6.74 -10.57
N LEU A 29 11.68 -5.49 -10.98
CA LEU A 29 12.98 -4.86 -11.09
C LEU A 29 13.26 -4.09 -9.81
N ILE A 30 14.32 -4.48 -9.11
CA ILE A 30 14.89 -3.73 -8.00
C ILE A 30 15.98 -2.83 -8.57
N MET A 31 15.76 -1.52 -8.50
CA MET A 31 16.70 -0.51 -8.98
C MET A 31 17.35 0.17 -7.78
N SER A 32 18.66 0.02 -7.64
CA SER A 32 19.47 0.63 -6.58
C SER A 32 20.45 1.63 -7.16
N THR A 33 20.18 2.91 -6.92
CA THR A 33 20.97 4.04 -7.38
C THR A 33 21.80 4.61 -6.23
N PHE A 34 23.09 4.82 -6.44
CA PHE A 34 23.96 5.45 -5.47
C PHE A 34 24.98 6.40 -6.10
N CYS A 35 25.35 7.45 -5.37
CA CYS A 35 26.37 8.41 -5.78
C CYS A 35 27.70 8.09 -5.11
N THR A 36 28.75 7.83 -5.91
CA THR A 36 30.11 7.57 -5.40
C THR A 36 30.78 8.82 -4.81
N SER A 37 30.29 10.02 -5.12
CA SER A 37 30.87 11.29 -4.65
C SER A 37 30.31 11.77 -3.32
N CYS A 38 28.98 11.74 -3.13
CA CYS A 38 28.33 12.33 -1.95
C CYS A 38 27.54 11.32 -1.10
N GLY A 39 27.50 10.04 -1.51
CA GLY A 39 26.82 8.98 -0.76
C GLY A 39 25.29 8.97 -0.87
N TYR A 40 24.69 9.81 -1.74
CA TYR A 40 23.25 9.74 -2.04
C TYR A 40 22.84 8.32 -2.45
N ARG A 41 21.67 7.86 -1.99
CA ARG A 41 21.10 6.55 -2.31
C ARG A 41 19.60 6.69 -2.60
N HIS A 42 19.13 5.97 -3.60
CA HIS A 42 17.72 5.83 -3.94
C HIS A 42 17.45 4.40 -4.39
N ASN A 43 16.35 3.83 -3.92
CA ASN A 43 15.91 2.52 -4.36
C ASN A 43 14.49 2.63 -4.90
N ASP A 44 14.24 1.97 -6.01
CA ASP A 44 12.92 1.90 -6.63
C ASP A 44 12.58 0.44 -6.99
N VAL A 45 11.29 0.13 -7.01
CA VAL A 45 10.76 -1.19 -7.33
C VAL A 45 9.71 -1.05 -8.42
N ILE A 46 9.98 -1.69 -9.55
CA ILE A 46 9.07 -1.67 -10.70
C ILE A 46 8.54 -3.08 -10.93
N LEU A 47 7.22 -3.24 -10.94
CA LEU A 47 6.58 -4.49 -11.31
C LEU A 47 6.60 -4.64 -12.83
N VAL A 48 7.16 -5.74 -13.33
CA VAL A 48 7.34 -5.99 -14.78
C VAL A 48 6.03 -6.44 -15.42
N ASP A 49 5.25 -7.24 -14.68
CA ASP A 49 4.01 -7.80 -15.18
C ASP A 49 2.89 -6.75 -15.13
N GLN A 50 2.49 -6.24 -16.30
CA GLN A 50 1.25 -5.48 -16.44
C GLN A 50 0.06 -6.43 -16.58
N LYS A 51 -0.91 -6.29 -15.69
CA LYS A 51 -2.16 -7.04 -15.69
C LYS A 51 -3.33 -6.09 -15.94
N ASP A 52 -4.48 -6.66 -16.23
CA ASP A 52 -5.71 -5.86 -16.28
C ASP A 52 -5.96 -5.20 -14.91
N PRO A 53 -6.46 -3.94 -14.89
CA PRO A 53 -6.87 -3.30 -13.66
C PRO A 53 -7.80 -4.20 -12.85
N VAL A 54 -7.65 -4.15 -11.52
CA VAL A 54 -8.42 -5.00 -10.60
C VAL A 54 -9.06 -4.17 -9.50
N LYS A 55 -10.30 -4.55 -9.16
CA LYS A 55 -10.98 -4.14 -7.93
C LYS A 55 -11.22 -5.36 -7.07
N ILE A 56 -10.78 -5.29 -5.83
CA ILE A 56 -10.86 -6.39 -4.86
C ILE A 56 -11.67 -5.91 -3.68
N THR A 57 -12.75 -6.61 -3.37
CA THR A 57 -13.56 -6.35 -2.18
C THR A 57 -13.50 -7.55 -1.25
N PHE A 58 -13.11 -7.33 -0.01
CA PHE A 58 -13.07 -8.36 1.03
C PHE A 58 -13.74 -7.86 2.30
N VAL A 59 -14.61 -8.68 2.88
CA VAL A 59 -15.26 -8.39 4.15
C VAL A 59 -14.66 -9.32 5.20
N ALA A 60 -13.87 -8.74 6.10
CA ALA A 60 -13.35 -9.43 7.27
C ALA A 60 -14.44 -9.47 8.36
N SER A 61 -14.68 -10.66 8.89
CA SER A 61 -15.62 -10.92 9.98
C SER A 61 -15.00 -11.93 10.95
N GLY A 62 -14.58 -11.45 12.12
CA GLY A 62 -13.95 -12.27 13.16
C GLY A 62 -12.41 -12.25 13.12
N GLU A 63 -11.80 -12.88 14.12
CA GLU A 63 -10.35 -12.81 14.36
C GLU A 63 -9.52 -13.54 13.31
N GLU A 64 -9.99 -14.67 12.78
CA GLU A 64 -9.24 -15.44 11.77
C GLU A 64 -9.00 -14.64 10.49
N ASP A 65 -9.95 -13.76 10.14
CA ASP A 65 -9.84 -12.90 8.97
C ASP A 65 -8.77 -11.82 9.12
N LEU A 66 -8.35 -11.50 10.35
CA LEU A 66 -7.25 -10.58 10.61
C LEU A 66 -5.91 -11.10 10.07
N LYS A 67 -5.79 -12.43 9.90
CA LYS A 67 -4.61 -13.11 9.38
C LYS A 67 -4.59 -13.19 7.84
N VAL A 68 -5.71 -12.90 7.17
CA VAL A 68 -5.80 -12.95 5.70
C VAL A 68 -4.78 -12.01 5.08
N ARG A 69 -4.02 -12.52 4.11
CA ARG A 69 -2.95 -11.76 3.46
C ARG A 69 -3.51 -10.67 2.56
N VAL A 70 -2.90 -9.49 2.68
CA VAL A 70 -3.20 -8.30 1.88
C VAL A 70 -1.92 -7.89 1.16
N ILE A 71 -2.00 -7.84 -0.15
CA ILE A 71 -0.93 -7.41 -1.05
C ILE A 71 -1.42 -6.17 -1.77
N ARG A 72 -0.66 -5.09 -1.63
CA ARG A 72 -0.97 -3.80 -2.25
C ARG A 72 0.23 -3.36 -3.08
N SER A 73 -0.01 -2.99 -4.34
CA SER A 73 0.99 -2.32 -5.18
C SER A 73 1.07 -0.82 -4.85
N SER A 74 2.17 -0.17 -5.23
CA SER A 74 2.40 1.26 -5.06
C SER A 74 1.35 2.14 -5.76
N TYR A 75 0.72 1.63 -6.82
CA TYR A 75 -0.30 2.34 -7.60
C TYR A 75 -1.73 2.07 -7.14
N ALA A 76 -1.93 1.21 -6.15
CA ALA A 76 -3.27 0.85 -5.68
C ALA A 76 -3.80 1.79 -4.61
N SER A 77 -5.09 2.07 -4.65
CA SER A 77 -5.80 2.71 -3.54
C SER A 77 -6.44 1.66 -2.63
N ILE A 78 -6.53 1.95 -1.33
CA ILE A 78 -7.27 1.15 -0.34
C ILE A 78 -8.36 2.02 0.28
N ARG A 79 -9.58 1.52 0.34
CA ARG A 79 -10.69 2.15 1.07
C ARG A 79 -11.22 1.23 2.16
N ILE A 80 -11.52 1.82 3.31
CA ILE A 80 -12.25 1.19 4.42
C ILE A 80 -13.46 2.08 4.75
N PRO A 81 -14.62 1.84 4.13
CA PRO A 81 -15.78 2.72 4.19
C PRO A 81 -16.28 2.98 5.62
N GLU A 82 -16.27 1.97 6.49
CA GLU A 82 -16.81 2.05 7.85
C GLU A 82 -16.14 3.14 8.67
N ILE A 83 -14.83 3.33 8.51
CA ILE A 83 -14.03 4.34 9.23
C ILE A 83 -13.70 5.57 8.37
N GLY A 84 -14.24 5.65 7.15
CA GLY A 84 -14.01 6.75 6.22
C GLY A 84 -12.54 6.94 5.83
N VAL A 85 -11.78 5.85 5.73
CA VAL A 85 -10.34 5.89 5.40
C VAL A 85 -10.12 5.60 3.92
N SER A 86 -9.29 6.43 3.28
CA SER A 86 -8.75 6.22 1.93
C SER A 86 -7.23 6.34 1.98
N ILE A 87 -6.53 5.34 1.46
CA ILE A 87 -5.07 5.35 1.27
C ILE A 87 -4.83 5.39 -0.23
N ASP A 88 -4.42 6.55 -0.73
CA ASP A 88 -4.14 6.74 -2.14
C ASP A 88 -2.68 6.37 -2.47
N PRO A 89 -2.37 6.09 -3.75
CA PRO A 89 -1.01 5.81 -4.21
C PRO A 89 0.01 6.86 -3.75
N VAL A 90 -0.35 8.13 -3.86
CA VAL A 90 0.51 9.28 -3.58
C VAL A 90 0.88 9.40 -2.10
N THR A 91 -0.01 9.01 -1.19
CA THR A 91 0.20 9.23 0.26
C THR A 91 1.10 8.19 0.90
N SER A 92 1.18 6.99 0.32
CA SER A 92 1.93 5.88 0.92
C SER A 92 3.04 5.34 0.03
N GLY A 93 2.98 5.52 -1.30
CA GLY A 93 4.03 5.25 -2.30
C GLY A 93 4.58 3.81 -2.39
N GLU A 94 4.45 3.03 -1.33
CA GLU A 94 5.13 1.77 -1.12
C GLU A 94 4.16 0.60 -1.35
N SER A 95 4.64 -0.35 -2.15
CA SER A 95 4.06 -1.69 -2.21
C SER A 95 4.30 -2.41 -0.88
N PHE A 96 3.35 -3.22 -0.42
CA PHE A 96 3.54 -4.06 0.76
C PHE A 96 2.82 -5.40 0.68
N VAL A 97 3.41 -6.39 1.35
CA VAL A 97 2.75 -7.65 1.72
C VAL A 97 2.52 -7.63 3.22
N SER A 98 1.26 -7.78 3.63
CA SER A 98 0.88 -7.80 5.04
C SER A 98 -0.32 -8.72 5.26
N ASN A 99 -1.08 -8.48 6.30
CA ASN A 99 -2.38 -9.07 6.58
C ASN A 99 -3.38 -7.96 6.96
N VAL A 100 -4.63 -8.34 7.19
CA VAL A 100 -5.69 -7.39 7.58
C VAL A 100 -5.33 -6.67 8.89
N GLU A 101 -4.77 -7.36 9.89
CA GLU A 101 -4.32 -6.69 11.13
C GLU A 101 -3.26 -5.62 10.86
N GLY A 102 -2.24 -5.95 10.07
CA GLY A 102 -1.16 -5.04 9.71
C GLY A 102 -1.66 -3.84 8.90
N LEU A 103 -2.68 -4.02 8.06
CA LEU A 103 -3.37 -2.92 7.39
C LEU A 103 -4.04 -1.99 8.40
N LEU A 104 -4.79 -2.53 9.38
CA LEU A 104 -5.42 -1.71 10.43
C LEU A 104 -4.39 -0.95 11.27
N PHE A 105 -3.25 -1.58 11.57
CA PHE A 105 -2.17 -0.90 12.28
C PHE A 105 -1.62 0.30 11.50
N ARG A 106 -1.44 0.16 10.18
CA ARG A 106 -1.05 1.28 9.30
C ARG A 106 -2.09 2.41 9.34
N VAL A 107 -3.37 2.06 9.31
CA VAL A 107 -4.46 3.05 9.43
C VAL A 107 -4.42 3.78 10.78
N ILE A 108 -4.17 3.08 11.89
CA ILE A 108 -4.01 3.71 13.21
C ILE A 108 -2.89 4.76 13.19
N ASN A 109 -1.76 4.46 12.55
CA ASN A 109 -0.65 5.39 12.46
C ASN A 109 -1.02 6.67 11.68
N ILE A 110 -1.73 6.51 10.55
CA ILE A 110 -2.24 7.64 9.75
C ILE A 110 -3.23 8.48 10.58
N MET A 111 -4.21 7.83 11.23
CA MET A 111 -5.20 8.53 12.07
C MET A 111 -4.53 9.24 13.27
N SER A 112 -3.48 8.64 13.83
CA SER A 112 -2.70 9.25 14.92
C SER A 112 -1.88 10.45 14.47
N GLN A 113 -1.42 10.48 13.21
CA GLN A 113 -0.81 11.66 12.59
C GLN A 113 -1.85 12.76 12.38
N LEU A 114 -2.99 12.42 11.75
CA LEU A 114 -4.09 13.35 11.54
C LEU A 114 -4.59 13.99 12.85
N LEU A 115 -4.60 13.23 13.95
CA LEU A 115 -4.97 13.75 15.27
C LEU A 115 -4.04 14.86 15.77
N ARG A 116 -2.75 14.81 15.41
CA ARG A 116 -1.77 15.84 15.77
C ARG A 116 -1.88 17.06 14.86
N ASP A 117 -2.16 16.83 13.58
CA ASP A 117 -2.18 17.87 12.56
C ASP A 117 -3.50 18.66 12.56
N SER A 118 -4.61 18.02 12.96
CA SER A 118 -5.97 18.58 12.99
C SER A 118 -6.64 18.41 14.36
N PRO A 119 -6.22 19.17 15.40
CA PRO A 119 -6.78 19.06 16.75
C PRO A 119 -8.29 19.39 16.80
N GLU A 120 -8.82 20.16 15.85
CA GLU A 120 -10.23 20.51 15.73
C GLU A 120 -11.14 19.30 15.45
N ASN A 121 -10.60 18.24 14.82
CA ASN A 121 -11.34 17.02 14.49
C ASN A 121 -11.10 15.88 15.51
N ARG A 122 -10.58 16.23 16.69
CA ARG A 122 -10.13 15.26 17.71
C ARG A 122 -11.18 14.23 18.10
N GLU A 123 -12.42 14.66 18.37
CA GLU A 123 -13.47 13.75 18.83
C GLU A 123 -13.82 12.71 17.78
N GLU A 124 -14.02 13.15 16.54
CA GLU A 124 -14.31 12.28 15.40
C GLU A 124 -13.18 11.26 15.15
N ILE A 125 -11.93 11.71 15.20
CA ILE A 125 -10.76 10.83 15.01
C ILE A 125 -10.67 9.79 16.13
N LEU A 126 -10.94 10.18 17.38
CA LEU A 126 -10.95 9.27 18.52
C LEU A 126 -12.06 8.22 18.42
N GLU A 127 -13.24 8.59 17.91
CA GLU A 127 -14.32 7.63 17.65
C GLU A 127 -13.93 6.60 16.59
N ARG A 128 -13.32 7.05 15.49
CA ARG A 128 -12.80 6.14 14.44
C ARG A 128 -11.72 5.21 15.00
N LEU A 129 -10.80 5.71 15.83
CA LEU A 129 -9.78 4.90 16.49
C LEU A 129 -10.38 3.84 17.42
N LYS A 130 -11.44 4.17 18.17
CA LYS A 130 -12.18 3.19 18.99
C LYS A 130 -12.80 2.09 18.12
N MET A 131 -13.39 2.47 16.98
CA MET A 131 -13.97 1.50 16.05
C MET A 131 -12.91 0.56 15.47
N ILE A 132 -11.74 1.07 15.06
CA ILE A 132 -10.60 0.25 14.63
C ILE A 132 -10.16 -0.70 15.76
N GLY A 133 -10.18 -0.25 17.01
CA GLY A 133 -9.90 -1.09 18.17
C GLY A 133 -10.83 -2.30 18.26
N ARG A 134 -12.15 -2.11 18.07
CA ARG A 134 -13.11 -3.22 18.06
C ARG A 134 -12.90 -4.17 16.87
N MET A 135 -12.63 -3.61 15.70
CA MET A 135 -12.30 -4.35 14.48
C MET A 135 -11.08 -5.26 14.66
N ARG A 136 -10.03 -4.78 15.33
CA ARG A 136 -8.83 -5.59 15.65
C ARG A 136 -9.06 -6.75 16.61
N ASN A 137 -10.17 -6.73 17.36
CA ASN A 137 -10.58 -7.84 18.23
C ASN A 137 -11.65 -8.72 17.56
N GLY A 138 -11.87 -8.56 16.24
CA GLY A 138 -12.88 -9.33 15.51
C GLY A 138 -14.32 -9.02 15.90
N LEU A 139 -14.57 -7.96 16.68
CA LEU A 139 -15.89 -7.60 17.21
C LEU A 139 -16.75 -6.82 16.21
N GLU A 140 -16.13 -6.30 15.15
CA GLU A 140 -16.78 -5.51 14.12
C GLU A 140 -16.32 -5.97 12.73
N ARG A 141 -17.22 -5.86 11.75
CA ARG A 141 -16.89 -6.18 10.35
C ARG A 141 -16.08 -5.06 9.72
N ILE A 142 -15.22 -5.43 8.77
CA ILE A 142 -14.34 -4.51 8.06
C ILE A 142 -14.43 -4.79 6.57
N THR A 143 -14.83 -3.80 5.79
CA THR A 143 -14.79 -3.89 4.33
C THR A 143 -13.51 -3.26 3.82
N ILE A 144 -12.68 -4.07 3.16
CA ILE A 144 -11.45 -3.65 2.49
C ILE A 144 -11.71 -3.65 1.00
N ILE A 145 -11.57 -2.48 0.38
CA ILE A 145 -11.67 -2.31 -1.07
C ILE A 145 -10.32 -1.88 -1.59
N ILE A 146 -9.73 -2.65 -2.51
CA ILE A 146 -8.49 -2.30 -3.21
C ILE A 146 -8.83 -2.02 -4.67
N GLU A 147 -8.46 -0.85 -5.18
CA GLU A 147 -8.56 -0.53 -6.60
C GLU A 147 -7.14 -0.31 -7.13
N ASP A 148 -6.68 -1.19 -8.01
CA ASP A 148 -5.32 -1.20 -8.54
C ASP A 148 -5.33 -1.13 -10.07
N PRO A 149 -4.89 0.00 -10.66
CA PRO A 149 -4.83 0.17 -12.10
C PRO A 149 -3.79 -0.73 -12.78
N THR A 150 -2.83 -1.29 -12.03
CA THR A 150 -1.77 -2.17 -12.56
C THR A 150 -2.11 -3.66 -12.42
N GLY A 151 -3.18 -4.00 -11.69
CA GLY A 151 -3.62 -5.38 -11.51
C GLY A 151 -2.74 -6.22 -10.59
N ASN A 152 -1.83 -5.62 -9.81
CA ASN A 152 -0.81 -6.33 -9.05
C ASN A 152 -1.09 -6.49 -7.54
N SER A 153 -2.22 -5.96 -7.07
CA SER A 153 -2.71 -6.16 -5.72
C SER A 153 -3.51 -7.45 -5.58
N ALA A 154 -3.59 -7.99 -4.37
CA ALA A 154 -4.31 -9.22 -4.06
C ALA A 154 -4.79 -9.27 -2.60
N ILE A 155 -5.89 -9.97 -2.36
CA ILE A 155 -6.28 -10.44 -1.03
C ILE A 155 -6.39 -11.96 -1.10
N VAL A 156 -5.60 -12.68 -0.31
CA VAL A 156 -5.48 -14.15 -0.40
C VAL A 156 -6.58 -14.80 0.43
N SER A 157 -7.79 -14.83 -0.13
CA SER A 157 -8.96 -15.48 0.44
C SER A 157 -9.95 -15.86 -0.65
N GLU A 158 -10.58 -17.04 -0.55
CA GLU A 158 -11.67 -17.46 -1.46
C GLU A 158 -12.91 -16.56 -1.34
N ARG A 159 -13.06 -15.84 -0.23
CA ARG A 159 -14.16 -14.89 0.00
C ARG A 159 -13.89 -13.51 -0.60
N ALA A 160 -12.68 -13.25 -1.12
CA ALA A 160 -12.38 -12.01 -1.80
C ALA A 160 -13.08 -11.97 -3.16
N ARG A 161 -13.90 -10.93 -3.38
CA ARG A 161 -14.53 -10.68 -4.68
C ARG A 161 -13.56 -9.89 -5.56
N VAL A 162 -13.22 -10.45 -6.71
CA VAL A 162 -12.24 -9.88 -7.64
C VAL A 162 -12.94 -9.53 -8.94
N GLU A 163 -12.95 -8.26 -9.28
CA GLU A 163 -13.48 -7.72 -10.53
C GLU A 163 -12.29 -7.27 -11.40
N ARG A 164 -12.18 -7.78 -12.63
CA ARG A 164 -11.13 -7.41 -13.59
C ARG A 164 -11.73 -6.70 -14.78
N GLY A 165 -11.08 -5.64 -15.26
CA GLY A 165 -11.48 -4.94 -16.48
C GLY A 165 -11.15 -3.45 -16.47
N LYS A 166 -11.63 -2.73 -17.48
CA LYS A 166 -11.41 -1.28 -17.59
C LYS A 166 -12.28 -0.55 -16.58
N PHE A 167 -11.73 -0.26 -15.40
CA PHE A 167 -12.32 0.77 -14.54
C PHE A 167 -12.19 2.10 -15.27
N ASN A 168 -13.32 2.75 -15.56
CA ASN A 168 -13.29 4.13 -16.01
C ASN A 168 -12.68 4.97 -14.88
N THR A 169 -11.38 5.23 -14.97
CA THR A 169 -10.73 6.35 -14.29
C THR A 169 -11.33 7.60 -14.89
N ARG A 170 -12.40 8.11 -14.27
CA ARG A 170 -12.85 9.48 -14.49
C ARG A 170 -11.83 10.44 -13.92
#